data_AF-A0A1B6HJR1-F1
#
_entry.id   AF-A0A1B6HJR1-F1
#
_cell.length_a   1.000
_cell.length_b   1.000
_cell.length_c   1.000
_cell.angle_alpha   90.00
_cell.angle_beta   90.00
_cell.angle_gamma   90.00
#
_symmetry.space_group_name_H-M   'P 1'
#
loop_
_entity.id
_entity.type
_entity.pdbx_description
1 polymer ?
#
loop_
_entity_poly.entity_id
_entity_poly.type
_entity_poly.pdbx_seq_one_letter_code
_entity_poly.pdbx_strand_id
1 'polypeptide(L)'
;TSVIKEEEDKEPIRTTMGIIGEKISYQLKSGLSIDDDLLTSVIIEYLKTLEDCEGWLLLNYPLTINQAFTIELALTGKYLPINDYATEKNEEVQESQDQFVEQRKSKLLSCPISDKDSALFKTYFSFFYKSKRK
;
A
#
# COMPACT_ATOMS: atom_id res chain seq x y z
N THR A 1 -43.03 -42.81 -9.40
CA THR A 1 -41.59 -42.67 -9.71
C THR A 1 -41.13 -41.36 -9.11
N SER A 2 -40.50 -41.40 -7.94
CA SER A 2 -40.05 -40.19 -7.24
C SER A 2 -38.69 -39.78 -7.80
N VAL A 3 -38.63 -38.60 -8.40
CA VAL A 3 -37.39 -37.99 -8.88
C VAL A 3 -36.68 -37.43 -7.64
N ILE A 4 -35.61 -38.10 -7.21
CA ILE A 4 -34.68 -37.57 -6.22
C ILE A 4 -33.90 -36.47 -6.95
N LYS A 5 -34.09 -35.21 -6.56
CA LYS A 5 -33.19 -34.12 -6.95
C LYS A 5 -31.93 -34.28 -6.13
N GLU A 6 -30.84 -34.68 -6.77
CA GLU A 6 -29.49 -34.54 -6.21
C GLU A 6 -29.19 -33.04 -6.13
N GLU A 7 -29.27 -32.47 -4.93
CA GLU A 7 -28.64 -31.18 -4.65
C GLU A 7 -27.13 -31.43 -4.59
N GLU A 8 -26.41 -31.04 -5.64
CA GLU A 8 -24.96 -30.92 -5.59
C GLU A 8 -24.57 -29.98 -4.44
N ASP A 9 -23.82 -30.49 -3.48
CA ASP A 9 -23.11 -29.71 -2.45
C ASP A 9 -22.14 -28.75 -3.14
N LYS A 10 -22.63 -27.59 -3.57
CA LYS A 10 -21.76 -26.50 -4.06
C LYS A 10 -20.95 -25.98 -2.88
N GLU A 11 -19.65 -26.21 -2.94
CA GLU A 11 -18.70 -25.63 -1.99
C GLU A 11 -18.93 -24.11 -1.88
N PRO A 12 -18.84 -23.53 -0.66
CA PRO A 12 -19.04 -22.11 -0.47
C PRO A 12 -18.01 -21.30 -1.26
N ILE A 13 -18.48 -20.32 -2.03
CA ILE A 13 -17.62 -19.45 -2.83
C ILE A 13 -16.77 -18.60 -1.88
N ARG A 14 -15.45 -18.73 -1.95
CA ARG A 14 -14.52 -17.91 -1.17
C ARG A 14 -14.39 -16.51 -1.77
N THR A 15 -14.52 -15.49 -0.93
CA THR A 15 -14.26 -14.10 -1.30
C THR A 15 -12.76 -13.83 -1.38
N THR A 16 -12.36 -12.78 -2.11
CA THR A 16 -10.95 -12.33 -2.19
C THR A 16 -10.36 -12.08 -0.79
N MET A 17 -11.10 -11.37 0.08
CA MET A 17 -10.71 -11.17 1.48
C MET A 17 -10.57 -12.49 2.25
N GLY A 18 -11.46 -13.47 2.00
CA GLY A 18 -11.37 -14.80 2.61
C GLY A 18 -10.08 -15.53 2.23
N ILE A 19 -9.70 -15.49 0.95
CA ILE A 19 -8.46 -16.09 0.44
C ILE A 19 -7.22 -15.41 1.04
N ILE A 20 -7.24 -14.08 1.12
CA ILE A 20 -6.13 -13.30 1.71
C ILE A 20 -6.01 -13.60 3.21
N GLY A 21 -7.13 -13.61 3.94
CA GLY A 21 -7.17 -13.92 5.37
C GLY A 21 -6.68 -15.32 5.69
N GLU A 22 -7.02 -16.32 4.86
CA GLU A 22 -6.52 -17.69 4.99
C GLU A 22 -4.98 -17.75 4.89
N LYS A 23 -4.41 -17.13 3.84
CA LYS A 23 -2.95 -17.11 3.62
C LYS A 23 -2.20 -16.43 4.75
N ILE A 24 -2.70 -15.30 5.22
CA ILE A 24 -2.07 -14.56 6.33
C ILE A 24 -2.17 -15.34 7.63
N SER A 25 -3.35 -15.91 7.91
CA SER A 25 -3.53 -16.74 9.10
C SER A 25 -2.53 -17.90 9.11
N TYR A 26 -2.30 -18.52 7.96
CA TYR A 26 -1.30 -19.56 7.80
C TYR A 26 0.13 -19.07 8.07
N GLN A 27 0.55 -17.96 7.45
CA GLN A 27 1.92 -17.41 7.62
C GLN A 27 2.16 -16.98 9.08
N LEU A 28 1.22 -16.27 9.68
CA LEU A 28 1.31 -15.83 11.08
C LEU A 28 1.36 -17.02 12.06
N LYS A 29 0.51 -18.03 11.87
CA LYS A 29 0.54 -19.25 12.71
C LYS A 29 1.84 -20.04 12.56
N SER A 30 2.46 -19.97 11.39
CA SER A 30 3.72 -20.64 11.09
C SER A 30 4.95 -19.83 11.55
N GLY A 31 4.76 -18.62 12.06
CA GLY A 31 5.86 -17.70 12.41
C GLY A 31 6.66 -17.21 11.21
N LEU A 32 6.10 -17.32 9.99
CA LEU A 32 6.72 -16.84 8.77
C LEU A 32 6.46 -15.33 8.62
N SER A 33 7.42 -14.64 7.99
CA SER A 33 7.21 -13.26 7.55
C SER A 33 6.11 -13.21 6.50
N ILE A 34 5.38 -12.10 6.45
CA ILE A 34 4.38 -11.86 5.41
C ILE A 34 5.10 -11.35 4.16
N ASP A 35 4.77 -11.93 3.00
CA ASP A 35 5.30 -11.50 1.71
C ASP A 35 4.83 -10.09 1.37
N ASP A 36 5.70 -9.26 0.78
CA ASP A 36 5.40 -7.85 0.45
C ASP A 36 4.15 -7.70 -0.44
N ASP A 37 3.96 -8.61 -1.40
CA ASP A 37 2.78 -8.64 -2.27
C ASP A 37 1.50 -8.99 -1.52
N LEU A 38 1.58 -9.93 -0.58
CA LEU A 38 0.44 -10.31 0.25
C LEU A 38 0.09 -9.18 1.22
N LEU A 39 1.09 -8.55 1.84
CA LEU A 39 0.90 -7.39 2.72
C LEU A 39 0.28 -6.21 1.96
N THR A 40 0.76 -5.92 0.76
CA THR A 40 0.16 -4.89 -0.11
C THR A 40 -1.30 -5.23 -0.42
N SER A 41 -1.59 -6.49 -0.76
CA SER A 41 -2.95 -6.94 -1.08
C SER A 41 -3.91 -6.72 0.09
N VAL A 42 -3.46 -6.95 1.33
CA VAL A 42 -4.25 -6.65 2.55
C VAL A 42 -4.58 -5.18 2.66
N ILE A 43 -3.57 -4.33 2.50
CA ILE A 43 -3.73 -2.88 2.62
C ILE A 43 -4.73 -2.40 1.57
N ILE A 44 -4.62 -2.86 0.33
CA ILE A 44 -5.50 -2.44 -0.77
C ILE A 44 -6.93 -2.93 -0.54
N GLU A 45 -7.13 -4.19 -0.15
CA GLU A 45 -8.47 -4.69 0.16
C GLU A 45 -9.09 -3.95 1.34
N TYR A 46 -8.32 -3.63 2.38
CA TYR A 46 -8.79 -2.79 3.48
C TYR A 46 -9.17 -1.38 3.01
N LEU A 47 -8.32 -0.72 2.21
CA LEU A 47 -8.60 0.61 1.67
C LEU A 47 -9.89 0.62 0.83
N LYS A 48 -10.19 -0.45 0.07
CA LYS A 48 -11.44 -0.59 -0.69
C LYS A 48 -12.69 -0.66 0.19
N THR A 49 -12.56 -1.08 1.46
CA THR A 49 -13.69 -1.13 2.40
C THR A 49 -13.97 0.21 3.07
N LEU A 50 -13.09 1.22 2.91
CA LEU A 50 -13.28 2.54 3.48
C LEU A 50 -14.21 3.37 2.59
N GLU A 51 -15.42 3.65 3.08
CA GLU A 51 -16.36 4.58 2.48
C GLU A 51 -16.17 6.00 3.07
N ASP A 52 -16.43 7.04 2.28
CA ASP A 52 -16.38 8.45 2.69
C ASP A 52 -15.08 8.93 3.37
N CYS A 53 -13.92 8.38 2.97
CA CYS A 53 -12.62 8.83 3.48
C CYS A 53 -11.99 9.95 2.62
N GLU A 54 -11.60 11.05 3.25
CA GLU A 54 -10.89 12.17 2.57
C GLU A 54 -9.41 11.83 2.28
N GLY A 55 -8.87 10.80 2.92
CA GLY A 55 -7.49 10.36 2.75
C GLY A 55 -7.10 9.29 3.79
N TRP A 56 -5.92 8.71 3.62
CA TRP A 56 -5.40 7.64 4.47
C TRP A 56 -3.92 7.85 4.79
N LEU A 57 -3.49 7.26 5.91
CA LEU A 57 -2.10 7.22 6.36
C LEU A 57 -1.71 5.77 6.65
N LEU A 58 -0.60 5.32 6.08
CA LEU A 58 -0.01 4.03 6.39
C LEU A 58 1.11 4.21 7.41
N LEU A 59 1.00 3.51 8.53
CA LEU A 59 2.00 3.53 9.60
C LEU A 59 2.90 2.31 9.46
N ASN A 60 4.21 2.51 9.59
CA ASN A 60 5.23 1.45 9.43
C ASN A 60 5.13 0.72 8.08
N TYR A 61 4.68 1.41 7.04
CA TYR A 61 4.62 0.90 5.67
C TYR A 61 4.63 2.07 4.68
N PRO A 62 5.39 2.01 3.57
CA PRO A 62 6.37 0.97 3.23
C PRO A 62 7.66 1.10 4.05
N LEU A 63 8.33 -0.04 4.30
CA LEU A 63 9.65 -0.11 4.94
C LEU A 63 10.76 -0.53 3.99
N THR A 64 10.42 -1.18 2.87
CA THR A 64 11.37 -1.58 1.83
C THR A 64 11.04 -0.89 0.51
N ILE A 65 12.05 -0.76 -0.35
CA ILE A 65 11.87 -0.25 -1.71
C ILE A 65 10.87 -1.12 -2.48
N ASN A 66 10.93 -2.45 -2.29
CA ASN A 66 10.00 -3.39 -2.92
C ASN A 66 8.56 -3.11 -2.50
N GLN A 67 8.28 -2.95 -1.20
CA GLN A 67 6.95 -2.59 -0.69
C GLN A 67 6.44 -1.29 -1.31
N ALA A 68 7.33 -0.30 -1.43
CA ALA A 68 7.00 0.99 -2.01
C ALA A 68 6.66 0.84 -3.52
N PHE A 69 7.38 0.01 -4.26
CA PHE A 69 7.03 -0.32 -5.65
C PHE A 69 5.71 -1.07 -5.78
N THR A 70 5.49 -2.08 -4.94
CA THR A 70 4.28 -2.90 -4.99
C THR A 70 3.03 -2.07 -4.68
N ILE A 71 3.08 -1.16 -3.70
CA ILE A 71 1.94 -0.30 -3.40
C ILE A 71 1.68 0.76 -4.48
N GLU A 72 2.72 1.33 -5.09
CA GLU A 72 2.55 2.24 -6.23
C GLU A 72 1.85 1.52 -7.38
N LEU A 73 2.32 0.33 -7.74
CA LEU A 73 1.71 -0.48 -8.79
C LEU A 73 0.24 -0.79 -8.47
N ALA A 74 -0.06 -1.14 -7.23
CA ALA A 74 -1.41 -1.48 -6.81
C ALA A 74 -2.37 -0.28 -6.83
N LEU A 75 -1.88 0.93 -6.53
CA LEU A 75 -2.70 2.15 -6.49
C LEU A 75 -2.84 2.82 -7.86
N THR A 76 -1.80 2.81 -8.70
CA THR A 76 -1.78 3.58 -9.95
C THR A 76 -1.79 2.72 -11.21
N GLY A 77 -1.57 1.40 -11.08
CA GLY A 77 -1.46 0.48 -12.20
C GLY A 77 -0.19 0.66 -13.03
N LYS A 78 0.78 1.46 -12.55
CA LYS A 78 2.01 1.77 -13.28
C LYS A 78 3.19 1.02 -12.70
N TYR A 79 3.97 0.41 -13.58
CA TYR A 79 5.25 -0.18 -13.22
C TYR A 79 6.33 0.90 -13.20
N LEU A 80 7.11 0.96 -12.12
CA LEU A 80 8.27 1.84 -12.06
C LEU A 80 9.51 1.09 -12.56
N PRO A 81 10.37 1.73 -13.38
CA PRO A 81 11.61 1.12 -13.81
C PRO A 81 12.56 0.98 -12.60
N ILE A 82 12.70 -0.24 -12.08
CA ILE A 82 13.51 -0.58 -10.89
C ILE A 82 14.99 -0.17 -11.07
N ASN A 83 15.49 -0.17 -12.32
CA ASN A 83 16.90 0.08 -12.63
C ASN A 83 17.42 1.46 -12.21
N ASP A 84 16.57 2.47 -12.07
CA ASP A 84 17.01 3.83 -11.68
C ASP A 84 17.17 3.98 -10.15
N TYR A 85 16.66 3.04 -9.36
CA TYR A 85 16.56 3.14 -7.89
C TYR A 85 17.43 2.11 -7.15
N ALA A 86 18.00 1.12 -7.86
CA ALA A 86 18.77 0.01 -7.27
C ALA A 86 20.16 0.41 -6.72
N THR A 87 20.53 1.69 -6.77
CA THR A 87 21.79 2.19 -6.17
C THR A 87 21.49 3.02 -4.93
N GLU A 88 20.89 2.42 -3.91
CA GLU A 88 21.05 2.93 -2.56
C GLU A 88 22.31 2.31 -1.98
N LYS A 89 23.43 3.03 -2.09
CA LYS A 89 24.50 2.87 -1.11
C LYS A 89 23.84 3.13 0.25
N ASN A 90 24.14 2.27 1.22
CA ASN A 90 23.80 2.48 2.63
C ASN A 90 24.50 3.75 3.14
N GLU A 91 24.04 4.92 2.72
CA GLU A 91 24.43 6.18 3.33
C GLU A 91 23.62 6.28 4.61
N GLU A 92 24.33 6.14 5.74
CA GLU A 92 23.80 6.48 7.05
C GLU A 92 23.07 7.82 6.93
N VAL A 93 21.76 7.82 7.19
CA VAL A 93 20.95 9.04 7.19
C VAL A 93 21.50 9.92 8.31
N GLN A 94 22.42 10.83 7.98
CA GLN A 94 22.77 11.91 8.87
C GLN A 94 21.49 12.70 9.13
N GLU A 95 21.13 12.86 10.41
CA GLU A 95 20.06 13.75 10.87
C GLU A 95 20.40 15.18 10.44
N SER A 96 20.12 15.50 9.18
CA SER A 96 20.17 16.87 8.69
C SER A 96 18.98 17.60 9.30
N GLN A 97 19.27 18.75 9.91
CA GLN A 97 18.23 19.60 10.51
C GLN A 97 17.14 19.83 9.48
N ASP A 98 15.93 19.46 9.87
CA ASP A 98 14.78 19.46 8.99
C ASP A 98 14.40 20.90 8.63
N GLN A 99 14.81 21.32 7.43
CA GLN A 99 14.72 22.69 6.95
C GLN A 99 13.26 23.18 6.75
N PHE A 100 12.28 22.28 6.83
CA PHE A 100 10.88 22.56 6.55
C PHE A 100 9.98 22.55 7.78
N VAL A 101 10.54 22.48 8.99
CA VAL A 101 9.81 22.47 10.28
C VAL A 101 8.74 23.56 10.35
N GLU A 102 9.05 24.78 9.91
CA GLU A 102 8.10 25.91 9.99
C GLU A 102 6.97 25.86 8.95
N GLN A 103 7.13 25.07 7.88
CA GLN A 103 6.22 25.04 6.73
C GLN A 103 5.28 23.81 6.77
N ARG A 104 5.55 22.84 7.65
CA ARG A 104 4.69 21.66 7.84
C ARG A 104 3.43 22.05 8.59
N LYS A 105 2.30 22.10 7.88
CA LYS A 105 0.97 22.32 8.46
C LYS A 105 0.32 21.06 9.04
N SER A 106 1.04 19.94 9.13
CA SER A 106 0.53 18.68 9.70
C SER A 106 1.34 18.26 10.93
N LYS A 107 0.65 17.84 11.98
CA LYS A 107 1.23 17.05 13.08
C LYS A 107 0.69 15.61 13.17
N LEU A 108 -0.12 15.16 12.21
CA LEU A 108 -0.30 13.75 11.80
C LEU A 108 -1.43 13.59 10.75
N LEU A 109 -2.35 14.57 10.57
CA LEU A 109 -2.99 15.01 9.29
C LEU A 109 -4.32 15.79 9.51
N SER A 110 -4.54 16.85 8.72
CA SER A 110 -5.85 17.52 8.61
C SER A 110 -6.02 18.19 7.22
N CYS A 111 -5.84 17.42 6.14
CA CYS A 111 -5.79 17.79 4.71
C CYS A 111 -4.36 18.09 4.16
N PRO A 112 -3.61 17.09 3.66
CA PRO A 112 -2.21 17.30 3.24
C PRO A 112 -2.01 17.76 1.80
N ILE A 113 -3.05 17.77 0.97
CA ILE A 113 -2.95 18.09 -0.46
C ILE A 113 -4.15 18.97 -0.81
N SER A 114 -3.90 20.18 -1.30
CA SER A 114 -4.95 21.03 -1.87
C SER A 114 -5.21 20.57 -3.30
N ASP A 115 -6.47 20.36 -3.67
CA ASP A 115 -6.93 19.76 -4.95
C ASP A 115 -6.26 20.36 -6.21
N LYS A 116 -5.81 21.61 -6.12
CA LYS A 116 -5.01 22.32 -7.15
C LYS A 116 -3.68 21.65 -7.49
N ASP A 117 -3.13 20.83 -6.60
CA ASP A 117 -1.84 20.15 -6.77
C ASP A 117 -2.00 18.73 -7.36
N SER A 118 -3.23 18.20 -7.46
CA SER A 118 -3.51 16.86 -8.01
C SER A 118 -2.97 16.69 -9.45
N ALA A 119 -3.06 17.74 -10.27
CA ALA A 119 -2.52 17.76 -11.63
C ALA A 119 -0.97 17.72 -11.70
N LEU A 120 -0.27 17.99 -10.58
CA LEU A 120 1.19 18.00 -10.50
C LEU A 120 1.78 16.61 -10.26
N PHE A 121 0.98 15.63 -9.83
CA PHE A 121 1.47 14.34 -9.38
C PHE A 121 0.92 13.20 -10.25
N LYS A 122 1.79 12.62 -11.08
CA LYS A 122 1.42 11.50 -11.99
C LYS A 122 1.50 10.13 -11.31
N THR A 123 2.22 10.05 -10.17
CA THR A 123 2.51 8.84 -9.37
C THR A 123 2.68 9.24 -7.90
N TYR A 124 2.45 8.32 -6.96
CA TYR A 124 2.68 8.56 -5.52
C TYR A 124 4.15 8.91 -5.25
N PHE A 125 5.10 8.29 -5.95
CA PHE A 125 6.53 8.64 -5.85
C PHE A 125 6.93 10.00 -6.41
N SER A 126 6.19 10.56 -7.39
CA SER A 126 6.52 11.88 -7.95
C SER A 126 6.45 13.00 -6.90
N PHE A 127 5.63 12.81 -5.87
CA PHE A 127 5.55 13.68 -4.70
C PHE A 127 6.84 13.64 -3.85
N PHE A 128 7.41 12.44 -3.65
CA PHE A 128 8.58 12.23 -2.81
C PHE A 128 9.84 12.89 -3.39
N TYR A 129 10.01 12.80 -4.71
CA TYR A 129 11.21 13.32 -5.38
C TYR A 129 11.26 14.86 -5.43
N LYS A 130 10.10 15.51 -5.62
CA LYS A 130 10.05 16.98 -5.73
C LYS A 130 10.34 17.68 -4.40
N SER A 131 10.03 17.00 -3.29
CA SER A 131 10.30 17.48 -1.93
C SER A 131 11.79 17.45 -1.55
N LYS A 132 12.62 16.62 -2.22
CA LYS A 132 14.08 16.56 -2.00
C LYS A 132 14.90 17.54 -2.86
N ARG A 133 14.30 18.24 -3.82
CA ARG A 133 15.01 19.08 -4.81
C ARG A 133 15.00 20.60 -4.51
N LYS A 134 14.65 21.03 -3.29
CA LYS A 134 14.68 22.44 -2.90
C LYS A 134 15.51 22.66 -1.66
#